data_AF-A0A2D5V6L4-F1
#
_entry.id   AF-A0A2D5V6L4-F1
#
_cell.length_a   1.000
_cell.length_b   1.000
_cell.length_c   1.000
_cell.angle_alpha   90.00
_cell.angle_beta   90.00
_cell.angle_gamma   90.00
#
_symmetry.space_group_name_H-M   'P 1'
#
loop_
_entity.id
_entity.type
_entity.pdbx_description
1 polymer ?
#
loop_
_entity_poly.entity_id
_entity_poly.type
_entity_poly.pdbx_seq_one_letter_code
_entity_poly.pdbx_strand_id
1 'polypeptide(L)'
;MMQQVPDISFLSDEEKLWFAKAIAGMVVADGRVDSAEVEFVKVAIGFSRREDVATIMSIIKQNQIPPLGVSKIESKASFTMLKFLAEIMVVDHKLSESEVLFFNQVGKLLGFTSTILERLWKTARQELEKNLPRGVVDVEGGGRYKITLLNMTGKHFSFRLNKAVTPNCRIILHVGKSNGSLWDPVQCRMAKQHAEKIEAETYLISATYEQPIAEIHGIPQILDPEKYAPKEDTVLHPRLNSLHGHYVKCFVCGTEKIPFYRLRSRSMVTKPNIFGVVTYLKSAGNLDFCNFNLLDVKVCPGCGFASKDYGYFHANFNDRPPFDVERFKQGWGQKIQSKLQELQLQQESCLSDNRPIDMAILANRMGVTSMTKLVEISDDPETRNVLLREVASIHMVQAQFYMEQNLRDKAESELRSAQKIANEIFERLIGVPSLHAALLLFRIAIYFKELKDAGQIMRFTDNYNKDGQLSKGSDEYKAYIVTKNTIKNTYDDRELIDREKMSSFFLE
;
A
#
# COMPACT_ATOMS: atom_id res chain seq x y z
N MET A 1 -18.87 3.06 3.68
CA MET A 1 -19.40 2.27 4.81
C MET A 1 -20.67 1.59 4.31
N MET A 2 -20.69 0.27 4.13
CA MET A 2 -21.95 -0.45 3.92
C MET A 2 -22.71 -0.41 5.24
N GLN A 3 -23.96 0.07 5.28
CA GLN A 3 -24.81 -0.21 6.43
C GLN A 3 -25.02 -1.73 6.54
N GLN A 4 -25.23 -2.19 7.77
CA GLN A 4 -25.66 -3.57 8.02
C GLN A 4 -26.97 -3.84 7.27
N VAL A 5 -27.06 -5.02 6.65
CA VAL A 5 -28.30 -5.53 6.04
C VAL A 5 -29.44 -5.31 7.04
N PRO A 6 -30.60 -4.76 6.60
CA PRO A 6 -31.75 -4.58 7.49
C PRO A 6 -32.04 -5.87 8.26
N ASP A 7 -32.42 -5.76 9.53
CA ASP A 7 -32.85 -6.94 10.28
C ASP A 7 -34.16 -7.46 9.70
N ILE A 8 -34.03 -8.55 8.93
CA ILE A 8 -35.09 -9.22 8.19
C ILE A 8 -35.67 -10.42 8.95
N SER A 9 -35.21 -10.69 10.18
CA SER A 9 -35.65 -11.85 10.95
C SER A 9 -37.15 -11.80 11.29
N PHE A 10 -37.69 -10.59 11.38
CA PHE A 10 -39.10 -10.30 11.67
C PHE A 10 -40.00 -10.27 10.42
N LEU A 11 -39.44 -10.37 9.22
CA LEU A 11 -40.21 -10.39 7.96
C LEU A 11 -40.71 -11.81 7.66
N SER A 12 -41.96 -11.89 7.22
CA SER A 12 -42.51 -13.11 6.62
C SER A 12 -41.82 -13.45 5.29
N ASP A 13 -41.98 -14.67 4.81
CA ASP A 13 -41.36 -15.11 3.56
C ASP A 13 -41.86 -14.31 2.34
N GLU A 14 -43.14 -13.90 2.34
CA GLU A 14 -43.70 -13.04 1.29
C GLU A 14 -43.08 -11.63 1.30
N GLU A 15 -42.84 -11.07 2.49
CA GLU A 15 -42.20 -9.76 2.65
C GLU A 15 -40.72 -9.81 2.28
N LYS A 16 -40.02 -10.90 2.63
CA LYS A 16 -38.64 -11.16 2.18
C LYS A 16 -38.57 -11.25 0.66
N LEU A 17 -39.47 -12.00 0.03
CA LEU A 17 -39.53 -12.08 -1.43
C LEU A 17 -39.81 -10.72 -2.07
N TRP A 18 -40.73 -9.95 -1.49
CA TRP A 18 -41.03 -8.60 -1.96
C TRP A 18 -39.78 -7.70 -1.89
N PHE A 19 -39.05 -7.74 -0.77
CA PHE A 19 -37.84 -6.94 -0.60
C PHE A 19 -36.72 -7.39 -1.56
N ALA A 20 -36.53 -8.69 -1.73
CA ALA A 20 -35.55 -9.22 -2.68
C ALA A 20 -35.85 -8.79 -4.13
N LYS A 21 -37.12 -8.76 -4.52
CA LYS A 21 -37.55 -8.20 -5.82
C LYS A 21 -37.30 -6.70 -5.90
N ALA A 22 -37.53 -5.94 -4.83
CA ALA A 22 -37.23 -4.51 -4.80
C ALA A 22 -35.73 -4.21 -4.93
N ILE A 23 -34.87 -5.02 -4.29
CA ILE A 23 -33.41 -4.92 -4.45
C ILE A 23 -33.02 -5.22 -5.90
N ALA A 24 -33.49 -6.34 -6.47
CA ALA A 24 -33.20 -6.69 -7.85
C ALA A 24 -33.72 -5.64 -8.84
N GLY A 25 -34.90 -5.06 -8.57
CA GLY A 25 -35.47 -3.98 -9.35
C GLY A 25 -34.66 -2.69 -9.31
N MET A 26 -34.05 -2.36 -8.16
CA MET A 26 -33.18 -1.18 -8.03
C MET A 26 -31.92 -1.34 -8.87
N VAL A 27 -31.29 -2.52 -8.77
CA VAL A 27 -30.06 -2.85 -9.50
C VAL A 27 -30.24 -2.85 -11.02
N VAL A 28 -31.44 -3.12 -11.54
CA VAL A 28 -31.70 -3.10 -13.00
C VAL A 28 -32.32 -1.80 -13.49
N ALA A 29 -32.59 -0.84 -12.61
CA ALA A 29 -33.41 0.32 -12.94
C ALA A 29 -32.73 1.24 -13.98
N ASP A 30 -31.41 1.37 -13.95
CA ASP A 30 -30.63 2.15 -14.93
C ASP A 30 -30.31 1.35 -16.22
N GLY A 31 -30.65 0.06 -16.23
CA GLY A 31 -30.41 -0.87 -17.32
C GLY A 31 -28.98 -1.40 -17.42
N ARG A 32 -28.14 -1.16 -16.41
CA ARG A 32 -26.79 -1.73 -16.27
C ARG A 32 -26.72 -2.46 -14.94
N VAL A 33 -25.76 -3.37 -14.82
CA VAL A 33 -25.50 -4.06 -13.55
C VAL A 33 -24.01 -4.07 -13.37
N ASP A 34 -23.53 -3.38 -12.35
CA ASP A 34 -22.11 -3.28 -12.05
C ASP A 34 -21.66 -4.30 -10.98
N SER A 35 -20.34 -4.43 -10.78
CA SER A 35 -19.80 -5.38 -9.81
C SER A 35 -20.12 -5.03 -8.34
N ALA A 36 -20.35 -3.75 -8.04
CA ALA A 36 -20.65 -3.27 -6.69
C ALA A 36 -22.13 -3.56 -6.32
N GLU A 37 -23.04 -3.43 -7.27
CA GLU A 37 -24.47 -3.74 -7.17
C GLU A 37 -24.73 -5.24 -7.02
N VAL A 38 -23.87 -6.09 -7.63
CA VAL A 38 -23.95 -7.56 -7.51
C VAL A 38 -23.84 -8.03 -6.05
N GLU A 39 -23.13 -7.31 -5.18
CA GLU A 39 -23.07 -7.66 -3.75
C GLU A 39 -24.43 -7.51 -3.06
N PHE A 40 -25.24 -6.53 -3.45
CA PHE A 40 -26.61 -6.37 -2.92
C PHE A 40 -27.55 -7.46 -3.41
N VAL A 41 -27.35 -7.93 -4.64
CA VAL A 41 -28.06 -9.11 -5.16
C VAL A 41 -27.72 -10.36 -4.34
N LYS A 42 -26.45 -10.57 -4.00
CA LYS A 42 -26.05 -11.70 -3.14
C LYS A 42 -26.72 -11.63 -1.77
N VAL A 43 -26.85 -10.43 -1.21
CA VAL A 43 -27.62 -10.22 0.03
C VAL A 43 -29.08 -10.66 -0.17
N ALA A 44 -29.73 -10.21 -1.24
CA ALA A 44 -31.11 -10.60 -1.56
C ALA A 44 -31.27 -12.13 -1.69
N ILE A 45 -30.34 -12.80 -2.37
CA ILE A 45 -30.30 -14.26 -2.51
C ILE A 45 -30.11 -14.94 -1.15
N GLY A 46 -29.22 -14.39 -0.31
CA GLY A 46 -28.84 -14.98 0.98
C GLY A 46 -30.01 -15.12 1.96
N PHE A 47 -31.04 -14.27 1.84
CA PHE A 47 -32.24 -14.37 2.66
C PHE A 47 -33.49 -14.87 1.95
N SER A 48 -33.39 -15.16 0.65
CA SER A 48 -34.51 -15.68 -0.14
C SER A 48 -34.60 -17.20 -0.03
N ARG A 49 -35.81 -17.75 -0.19
CA ARG A 49 -36.01 -19.20 -0.28
C ARG A 49 -35.40 -19.72 -1.58
N ARG A 50 -34.94 -20.98 -1.58
CA ARG A 50 -34.29 -21.59 -2.77
C ARG A 50 -35.15 -21.51 -4.04
N GLU A 51 -36.46 -21.65 -3.90
CA GLU A 51 -37.44 -21.54 -5.00
C GLU A 51 -37.52 -20.13 -5.59
N ASP A 52 -37.32 -19.09 -4.77
CA ASP A 52 -37.44 -17.69 -5.16
C ASP A 52 -36.15 -17.13 -5.80
N VAL A 53 -35.00 -17.77 -5.56
CA VAL A 53 -33.70 -17.36 -6.12
C VAL A 53 -33.73 -17.37 -7.66
N ALA A 54 -34.40 -18.36 -8.26
CA ALA A 54 -34.53 -18.44 -9.72
C ALA A 54 -35.26 -17.21 -10.29
N THR A 55 -36.28 -16.71 -9.60
CA THR A 55 -37.03 -15.51 -9.98
C THR A 55 -36.17 -14.26 -9.88
N ILE A 56 -35.42 -14.08 -8.79
CA ILE A 56 -34.52 -12.94 -8.59
C ILE A 56 -33.43 -12.91 -9.68
N MET A 57 -32.82 -14.06 -9.97
CA MET A 57 -31.82 -14.16 -11.03
C MET A 57 -32.40 -13.92 -12.42
N SER A 58 -33.67 -14.28 -12.66
CA SER A 58 -34.35 -14.01 -13.92
C SER A 58 -34.56 -12.50 -14.16
N ILE A 59 -34.96 -11.76 -13.12
CA ILE A 59 -35.14 -10.29 -13.17
C ILE A 59 -33.85 -9.61 -13.64
N ILE A 60 -32.72 -10.00 -13.04
CA ILE A 60 -31.40 -9.44 -13.35
C ILE A 60 -30.96 -9.80 -14.76
N LYS A 61 -31.08 -11.08 -15.15
CA LYS A 61 -30.69 -11.54 -16.49
C LYS A 61 -31.51 -10.90 -17.61
N GLN A 62 -32.80 -10.66 -17.36
CA GLN A 62 -33.71 -10.06 -18.34
C GLN A 62 -33.65 -8.54 -18.33
N ASN A 63 -33.01 -7.92 -17.33
CA ASN A 63 -32.90 -6.48 -17.14
C ASN A 63 -34.28 -5.81 -17.14
N GLN A 64 -35.25 -6.42 -16.45
CA GLN A 64 -36.64 -5.97 -16.40
C GLN A 64 -37.02 -5.57 -14.99
N ILE A 65 -37.59 -4.38 -14.85
CA ILE A 65 -38.12 -3.89 -13.58
C ILE A 65 -39.27 -4.83 -13.13
N PRO A 66 -39.18 -5.46 -11.95
CA PRO A 66 -40.18 -6.41 -11.51
C PRO A 66 -41.47 -5.69 -11.10
N PRO A 67 -42.65 -6.30 -11.35
CA PRO A 67 -43.89 -5.79 -10.80
C PRO A 67 -43.89 -5.99 -9.29
N LEU A 68 -44.12 -4.90 -8.55
CA LEU A 68 -44.26 -4.90 -7.09
C LEU A 68 -45.68 -4.49 -6.72
N GLY A 69 -46.32 -5.28 -5.85
CA GLY A 69 -47.61 -4.93 -5.26
C GLY A 69 -47.47 -4.00 -4.05
N VAL A 70 -48.59 -3.44 -3.59
CA VAL A 70 -48.63 -2.70 -2.31
C VAL A 70 -48.32 -3.66 -1.17
N SER A 71 -47.36 -3.30 -0.31
CA SER A 71 -46.94 -4.13 0.81
C SER A 71 -47.37 -3.51 2.14
N LYS A 72 -47.82 -4.33 3.09
CA LYS A 72 -48.26 -3.90 4.43
C LYS A 72 -47.18 -4.13 5.50
N ILE A 73 -45.90 -4.00 5.11
CA ILE A 73 -44.76 -4.13 6.02
C ILE A 73 -44.81 -3.01 7.06
N GLU A 74 -44.50 -3.35 8.31
CA GLU A 74 -44.45 -2.40 9.43
C GLU A 74 -43.59 -1.18 9.10
N SER A 75 -44.04 0.02 9.47
CA SER A 75 -43.40 1.30 9.09
C SER A 75 -41.91 1.38 9.40
N LYS A 76 -41.45 0.79 10.52
CA LYS A 76 -40.03 0.77 10.91
C LYS A 76 -39.18 -0.10 9.99
N ALA A 77 -39.67 -1.29 9.64
CA ALA A 77 -39.02 -2.19 8.69
C ALA A 77 -39.03 -1.57 7.29
N SER A 78 -40.18 -1.04 6.84
CA SER A 78 -40.34 -0.33 5.58
C SER A 78 -39.35 0.83 5.41
N PHE A 79 -39.12 1.61 6.46
CA PHE A 79 -38.15 2.72 6.42
C PHE A 79 -36.69 2.24 6.34
N THR A 80 -36.38 1.12 6.98
CA THR A 80 -35.03 0.52 6.96
C THR A 80 -34.73 -0.09 5.60
N MET A 81 -35.70 -0.78 4.99
CA MET A 81 -35.63 -1.27 3.61
C MET A 81 -35.44 -0.11 2.63
N LEU A 82 -36.18 0.98 2.81
CA LEU A 82 -36.08 2.15 1.95
C LEU A 82 -34.71 2.83 2.05
N LYS A 83 -34.12 2.93 3.26
CA LYS A 83 -32.74 3.39 3.43
C LYS A 83 -31.75 2.51 2.69
N PHE A 84 -31.89 1.19 2.80
CA PHE A 84 -31.02 0.25 2.10
C PHE A 84 -31.11 0.40 0.58
N LEU A 85 -32.31 0.58 0.03
CA LEU A 85 -32.49 0.86 -1.40
C LEU A 85 -31.87 2.20 -1.82
N ALA A 86 -31.90 3.23 -0.97
CA ALA A 86 -31.25 4.50 -1.25
C ALA A 86 -29.71 4.39 -1.29
N GLU A 87 -29.12 3.42 -0.58
CA GLU A 87 -27.68 3.14 -0.64
C GLU A 87 -27.29 2.45 -1.95
N ILE A 88 -28.10 1.48 -2.40
CA ILE A 88 -27.89 0.81 -3.70
C ILE A 88 -27.86 1.86 -4.81
N MET A 89 -28.84 2.75 -4.81
CA MET A 89 -29.03 3.83 -5.78
C MET A 89 -27.84 4.83 -5.90
N VAL A 90 -26.87 4.80 -5.00
CA VAL A 90 -25.69 5.69 -5.03
C VAL A 90 -24.36 4.95 -5.02
N VAL A 91 -24.38 3.61 -5.04
CA VAL A 91 -23.16 2.80 -4.87
C VAL A 91 -22.25 2.84 -6.10
N ASP A 92 -22.83 2.94 -7.28
CA ASP A 92 -22.15 3.03 -8.57
C ASP A 92 -21.58 4.44 -8.88
N HIS A 93 -21.75 5.36 -7.93
CA HIS A 93 -21.41 6.78 -8.02
C HIS A 93 -22.13 7.54 -9.16
N LYS A 94 -23.25 7.01 -9.69
CA LYS A 94 -24.06 7.64 -10.73
C LYS A 94 -25.56 7.46 -10.50
N LEU A 95 -26.14 8.46 -9.85
CA LEU A 95 -27.60 8.52 -9.70
C LEU A 95 -28.31 8.83 -11.04
N SER A 96 -28.99 7.85 -11.62
CA SER A 96 -29.81 8.00 -12.82
C SER A 96 -31.25 8.43 -12.52
N GLU A 97 -31.94 8.94 -13.54
CA GLU A 97 -33.37 9.25 -13.44
C GLU A 97 -34.21 8.00 -13.16
N SER A 98 -33.94 6.90 -13.86
CA SER A 98 -34.73 5.67 -13.76
C SER A 98 -34.68 5.07 -12.36
N GLU A 99 -33.53 5.11 -11.70
CA GLU A 99 -33.40 4.64 -10.31
C GLU A 99 -34.18 5.51 -9.34
N VAL A 100 -34.14 6.84 -9.48
CA VAL A 100 -34.93 7.75 -8.63
C VAL A 100 -36.43 7.53 -8.83
N LEU A 101 -36.86 7.32 -10.08
CA LEU A 101 -38.26 7.01 -10.39
C LEU A 101 -38.68 5.67 -9.77
N PHE A 102 -37.86 4.63 -9.89
CA PHE A 102 -38.12 3.33 -9.29
C PHE A 102 -38.12 3.42 -7.75
N PHE A 103 -37.15 4.10 -7.14
CA PHE A 103 -37.10 4.37 -5.71
C PHE A 103 -38.38 5.04 -5.20
N ASN A 104 -38.84 6.08 -5.91
CA ASN A 104 -40.08 6.78 -5.56
C ASN A 104 -41.30 5.88 -5.70
N GLN A 105 -41.33 5.00 -6.70
CA GLN A 105 -42.41 4.02 -6.86
C GLN A 105 -42.44 3.03 -5.70
N VAL A 106 -41.30 2.41 -5.37
CA VAL A 106 -41.17 1.46 -4.26
C VAL A 106 -41.55 2.10 -2.93
N GLY A 107 -41.09 3.32 -2.69
CA GLY A 107 -41.44 4.07 -1.49
C GLY A 107 -42.93 4.34 -1.33
N LYS A 108 -43.63 4.66 -2.43
CA LYS A 108 -45.10 4.82 -2.43
C LYS A 108 -45.80 3.49 -2.13
N LEU A 109 -45.30 2.37 -2.65
CA LEU A 109 -45.85 1.03 -2.36
C LEU A 109 -45.67 0.61 -0.89
N LEU A 110 -44.67 1.16 -0.21
CA LEU A 110 -44.44 1.02 1.24
C LEU A 110 -45.22 2.05 2.08
N GLY A 111 -46.03 2.91 1.45
CA GLY A 111 -46.88 3.88 2.14
C GLY A 111 -46.21 5.22 2.49
N PHE A 112 -45.04 5.53 1.93
CA PHE A 112 -44.37 6.82 2.16
C PHE A 112 -44.88 7.91 1.22
N THR A 113 -44.90 9.15 1.72
CA THR A 113 -45.25 10.34 0.94
C THR A 113 -44.10 10.76 0.02
N SER A 114 -44.44 11.39 -1.11
CA SER A 114 -43.44 11.95 -2.03
C SER A 114 -42.45 12.90 -1.35
N THR A 115 -42.88 13.63 -0.31
CA THR A 115 -42.02 14.57 0.43
C THR A 115 -40.91 13.87 1.23
N ILE A 116 -41.19 12.71 1.82
CA ILE A 116 -40.19 11.92 2.54
C ILE A 116 -39.21 11.30 1.55
N LEU A 117 -39.74 10.76 0.45
CA LEU A 117 -38.94 10.13 -0.60
C LEU A 117 -38.00 11.13 -1.27
N GLU A 118 -38.49 12.34 -1.54
CA GLU A 118 -37.70 13.43 -2.08
C GLU A 118 -36.54 13.80 -1.15
N ARG A 119 -36.80 13.92 0.15
CA ARG A 119 -35.74 14.18 1.13
C ARG A 119 -34.70 13.06 1.16
N LEU A 120 -35.12 11.80 1.10
CA LEU A 120 -34.22 10.65 1.17
C LEU A 120 -33.27 10.59 -0.03
N TRP A 121 -33.80 10.62 -1.26
CA TRP A 121 -32.93 10.55 -2.43
C TRP A 121 -32.06 11.80 -2.57
N LYS A 122 -32.55 12.99 -2.18
CA LYS A 122 -31.72 14.22 -2.13
C LYS A 122 -30.59 14.09 -1.12
N THR A 123 -30.84 13.49 0.04
CA THR A 123 -29.80 13.24 1.05
C THR A 123 -28.76 12.25 0.51
N ALA A 124 -29.21 11.17 -0.14
CA ALA A 124 -28.31 10.20 -0.76
C ALA A 124 -27.43 10.85 -1.86
N ARG A 125 -28.04 11.68 -2.72
CA ARG A 125 -27.32 12.48 -3.72
C ARG A 125 -26.28 13.41 -3.08
N GLN A 126 -26.65 14.12 -2.00
CA GLN A 126 -25.73 15.02 -1.30
C GLN A 126 -24.51 14.29 -0.74
N GLU A 127 -24.70 13.08 -0.19
CA GLU A 127 -23.58 12.26 0.30
C GLU A 127 -22.68 11.77 -0.85
N LEU A 128 -23.25 11.40 -2.00
CA LEU A 128 -22.48 11.07 -3.21
C LEU A 128 -21.65 12.27 -3.69
N GLU A 129 -22.26 13.45 -3.74
CA GLU A 129 -21.62 14.68 -4.26
C GLU A 129 -20.66 15.34 -3.27
N LYS A 130 -20.71 14.97 -1.99
CA LYS A 130 -19.85 15.54 -0.93
C LYS A 130 -18.36 15.37 -1.22
N ASN A 131 -18.00 14.27 -1.85
CA ASN A 131 -16.62 13.90 -2.17
C ASN A 131 -16.19 14.33 -3.58
N LEU A 132 -17.09 14.92 -4.36
CA LEU A 132 -16.78 15.37 -5.72
C LEU A 132 -16.08 16.73 -5.71
N PRO A 133 -15.26 17.03 -6.73
CA PRO A 133 -14.58 18.31 -6.85
C PRO A 133 -15.58 19.46 -6.92
N ARG A 134 -15.26 20.56 -6.24
CA ARG A 134 -16.07 21.79 -6.27
C ARG A 134 -15.45 22.84 -7.17
N GLY A 135 -16.28 23.71 -7.71
CA GLY A 135 -15.84 24.80 -8.56
C GLY A 135 -16.79 25.99 -8.54
N VAL A 136 -16.42 27.00 -9.29
CA VAL A 136 -17.23 28.17 -9.57
C VAL A 136 -17.27 28.38 -11.08
N VAL A 137 -18.45 28.59 -11.63
CA VAL A 137 -18.62 28.93 -13.05
C VAL A 137 -19.19 30.32 -13.20
N ASP A 138 -18.57 31.11 -14.07
CA ASP A 138 -19.11 32.37 -14.56
C ASP A 138 -19.76 32.10 -15.92
N VAL A 139 -21.09 32.17 -15.96
CA VAL A 139 -21.87 31.97 -17.17
C VAL A 139 -22.14 33.33 -17.80
N GLU A 140 -21.80 33.47 -19.08
CA GLU A 140 -22.06 34.69 -19.85
C GLU A 140 -23.55 35.07 -19.83
N GLY A 141 -23.86 36.28 -19.36
CA GLY A 141 -25.23 36.74 -19.16
C GLY A 141 -26.02 36.00 -18.05
N GLY A 142 -25.41 35.00 -17.43
CA GLY A 142 -26.00 34.14 -16.41
C GLY A 142 -25.56 34.47 -15.00
N GLY A 143 -24.36 35.00 -14.78
CA GLY A 143 -23.80 35.28 -13.45
C GLY A 143 -22.89 34.18 -12.92
N ARG A 144 -22.48 34.30 -11.65
CA ARG A 144 -21.48 33.45 -10.99
C ARG A 144 -22.12 32.41 -10.08
N TYR A 145 -21.77 31.12 -10.26
CA TYR A 145 -22.39 30.00 -9.56
C TYR A 145 -21.36 29.07 -8.92
N LYS A 146 -21.57 28.71 -7.64
CA LYS A 146 -20.86 27.60 -7.02
C LYS A 146 -21.47 26.29 -7.50
N ILE A 147 -20.63 25.35 -7.91
CA ILE A 147 -21.05 24.09 -8.51
C ILE A 147 -20.25 22.90 -7.95
N THR A 148 -20.86 21.74 -8.04
CA THR A 148 -20.17 20.45 -7.97
C THR A 148 -19.82 20.03 -9.40
N LEU A 149 -18.58 19.62 -9.63
CA LEU A 149 -18.11 19.17 -10.93
C LEU A 149 -18.42 17.68 -11.11
N LEU A 150 -19.12 17.36 -12.19
CA LEU A 150 -19.60 16.02 -12.54
C LEU A 150 -18.95 15.57 -13.85
N ASN A 151 -18.79 14.26 -14.04
CA ASN A 151 -18.32 13.65 -15.30
C ASN A 151 -17.09 14.36 -15.90
N MET A 152 -16.13 14.76 -15.06
CA MET A 152 -14.93 15.45 -15.51
C MET A 152 -14.05 14.51 -16.34
N THR A 153 -13.63 15.00 -17.50
CA THR A 153 -12.63 14.36 -18.36
C THR A 153 -11.61 15.41 -18.80
N GLY A 154 -10.61 15.02 -19.59
CA GLY A 154 -9.68 15.97 -20.22
C GLY A 154 -10.30 16.85 -21.33
N LYS A 155 -11.58 16.66 -21.68
CA LYS A 155 -12.24 17.40 -22.78
C LYS A 155 -13.53 18.11 -22.38
N HIS A 156 -14.25 17.57 -21.41
CA HIS A 156 -15.54 18.11 -20.97
C HIS A 156 -15.77 17.86 -19.48
N PHE A 157 -16.74 18.58 -18.93
CA PHE A 157 -17.30 18.38 -17.60
C PHE A 157 -18.79 18.73 -17.62
N SER A 158 -19.50 18.33 -16.57
CA SER A 158 -20.91 18.66 -16.37
C SER A 158 -21.15 19.25 -14.99
N PHE A 159 -22.22 20.01 -14.85
CA PHE A 159 -22.68 20.58 -13.58
C PHE A 159 -24.19 20.86 -13.64
N ARG A 160 -24.81 21.09 -12.48
CA ARG A 160 -26.25 21.39 -12.38
C ARG A 160 -26.50 22.84 -12.03
N LEU A 161 -27.56 23.42 -12.59
CA LEU A 161 -28.10 24.73 -12.21
C LEU A 161 -29.63 24.70 -12.19
N ASN A 162 -30.23 25.50 -11.32
CA ASN A 162 -31.69 25.66 -11.23
C ASN A 162 -32.24 26.63 -12.29
N LYS A 163 -31.57 26.72 -13.44
CA LYS A 163 -32.00 27.52 -14.58
C LYS A 163 -31.31 27.04 -15.85
N ALA A 164 -32.01 27.21 -16.98
CA ALA A 164 -31.44 26.99 -18.29
C ALA A 164 -30.34 28.01 -18.59
N VAL A 165 -29.37 27.60 -19.39
CA VAL A 165 -28.29 28.45 -19.88
C VAL A 165 -28.45 28.64 -21.38
N THR A 166 -28.07 29.82 -21.89
CA THR A 166 -28.10 30.13 -23.31
C THR A 166 -27.27 29.10 -24.09
N PRO A 167 -27.82 28.47 -25.14
CA PRO A 167 -27.06 27.50 -25.93
C PRO A 167 -25.75 28.09 -26.44
N ASN A 168 -24.67 27.32 -26.37
CA ASN A 168 -23.35 27.68 -26.89
C ASN A 168 -22.70 28.92 -26.21
N CYS A 169 -23.20 29.36 -25.05
CA CYS A 169 -22.61 30.50 -24.35
C CYS A 169 -21.20 30.19 -23.81
N ARG A 170 -20.43 31.26 -23.56
CA ARG A 170 -19.14 31.14 -22.89
C ARG A 170 -19.34 30.87 -21.40
N ILE A 171 -18.52 29.97 -20.87
CA ILE A 171 -18.45 29.62 -19.45
C ILE A 171 -17.00 29.74 -19.01
N ILE A 172 -16.73 30.44 -17.91
CA ILE A 172 -15.41 30.45 -17.28
C ILE A 172 -15.47 29.55 -16.05
N LEU A 173 -14.66 28.49 -16.03
CA LEU A 173 -14.56 27.57 -14.91
C LEU A 173 -13.39 27.94 -13.99
N HIS A 174 -13.65 28.03 -12.69
CA HIS A 174 -12.66 28.06 -11.64
C HIS A 174 -12.78 26.81 -10.77
N VAL A 175 -11.74 25.98 -10.75
CA VAL A 175 -11.70 24.78 -9.90
C VAL A 175 -11.34 25.18 -8.46
N GLY A 176 -11.99 24.58 -7.46
CA GLY A 176 -11.69 24.79 -6.04
C GLY A 176 -10.48 24.00 -5.55
N LYS A 177 -9.67 24.62 -4.69
CA LYS A 177 -8.56 23.99 -3.95
C LYS A 177 -9.05 23.46 -2.60
N SER A 178 -8.31 22.51 -2.03
CA SER A 178 -8.60 21.93 -0.70
C SER A 178 -8.63 22.96 0.42
N ASN A 179 -7.86 24.05 0.29
CA ASN A 179 -7.81 25.16 1.24
C ASN A 179 -8.92 26.21 1.04
N GLY A 180 -9.86 25.98 0.11
CA GLY A 180 -10.98 26.88 -0.19
C GLY A 180 -10.69 28.00 -1.18
N SER A 181 -9.45 28.18 -1.64
CA SER A 181 -9.11 29.12 -2.72
C SER A 181 -9.39 28.52 -4.11
N LEU A 182 -9.27 29.31 -5.19
CA LEU A 182 -9.55 28.87 -6.56
C LEU A 182 -8.26 28.71 -7.38
N TRP A 183 -8.28 27.79 -8.33
CA TRP A 183 -7.29 27.68 -9.42
C TRP A 183 -7.55 28.72 -10.52
N ASP A 184 -6.61 28.82 -11.46
CA ASP A 184 -6.70 29.75 -12.58
C ASP A 184 -7.87 29.40 -13.50
N PRO A 185 -8.53 30.42 -14.10
CA PRO A 185 -9.71 30.22 -14.92
C PRO A 185 -9.46 29.40 -16.19
N VAL A 186 -10.44 28.58 -16.53
CA VAL A 186 -10.48 27.83 -17.79
C VAL A 186 -11.64 28.32 -18.64
N GLN A 187 -11.34 28.68 -19.89
CA GLN A 187 -12.37 29.04 -20.85
C GLN A 187 -13.05 27.79 -21.40
N CYS A 188 -14.38 27.79 -21.32
CA CYS A 188 -15.23 26.68 -21.69
C CYS A 188 -16.41 27.19 -22.52
N ARG A 189 -17.05 26.27 -23.24
CA ARG A 189 -18.29 26.54 -23.97
C ARG A 189 -19.35 25.54 -23.60
N MET A 190 -20.58 26.02 -23.44
CA MET A 190 -21.75 25.18 -23.25
C MET A 190 -21.92 24.27 -24.48
N ALA A 191 -21.94 22.96 -24.28
CA ALA A 191 -22.09 21.99 -25.35
C ALA A 191 -23.52 21.44 -25.44
N LYS A 192 -24.09 21.03 -24.30
CA LYS A 192 -25.46 20.46 -24.22
C LYS A 192 -26.07 20.78 -22.87
N GLN A 193 -27.40 20.85 -22.80
CA GLN A 193 -28.13 20.86 -21.54
C GLN A 193 -29.34 19.95 -21.61
N HIS A 194 -29.70 19.37 -20.48
CA HIS A 194 -30.88 18.54 -20.31
C HIS A 194 -31.63 18.97 -19.06
N ALA A 195 -32.94 19.15 -19.13
CA ALA A 195 -33.77 19.38 -17.96
C ALA A 195 -33.92 18.06 -17.20
N GLU A 196 -33.57 18.03 -15.92
CA GLU A 196 -33.83 16.86 -15.08
C GLU A 196 -35.34 16.74 -14.83
N LYS A 197 -35.89 15.56 -15.07
CA LYS A 197 -37.33 15.31 -14.83
C LYS A 197 -37.66 15.04 -13.36
N ILE A 198 -36.64 14.72 -12.56
CA ILE A 198 -36.75 14.38 -11.14
C ILE A 198 -36.74 15.60 -10.21
N GLU A 199 -36.22 16.73 -10.69
CA GLU A 199 -36.19 17.97 -9.92
C GLU A 199 -36.58 19.14 -10.83
N ALA A 200 -37.71 19.77 -10.50
CA ALA A 200 -38.22 20.89 -11.27
C ALA A 200 -37.18 22.01 -11.36
N GLU A 201 -37.04 22.58 -12.55
CA GLU A 201 -36.14 23.69 -12.86
C GLU A 201 -34.64 23.38 -12.73
N THR A 202 -34.23 22.13 -12.46
CA THR A 202 -32.82 21.73 -12.47
C THR A 202 -32.38 21.28 -13.86
N TYR A 203 -31.28 21.84 -14.37
CA TYR A 203 -30.69 21.52 -15.66
C TYR A 203 -29.28 20.95 -15.47
N LEU A 204 -29.02 19.78 -16.07
CA LEU A 204 -27.68 19.23 -16.22
C LEU A 204 -27.03 19.86 -17.46
N ILE A 205 -26.00 20.67 -17.25
CA ILE A 205 -25.28 21.40 -18.29
C ILE A 205 -23.93 20.72 -18.50
N SER A 206 -23.60 20.42 -19.74
CA SER A 206 -22.30 19.90 -20.15
C SER A 206 -21.53 20.97 -20.91
N ALA A 207 -20.26 21.17 -20.55
CA ALA A 207 -19.39 22.17 -21.15
C ALA A 207 -18.08 21.52 -21.62
N THR A 208 -17.52 22.06 -22.70
CA THR A 208 -16.24 21.63 -23.30
C THR A 208 -15.17 22.69 -23.08
N TYR A 209 -13.94 22.29 -22.80
CA TYR A 209 -12.83 23.22 -22.67
C TYR A 209 -12.43 23.77 -24.04
N GLU A 210 -12.26 25.09 -24.16
CA GLU A 210 -11.82 25.76 -25.38
C GLU A 210 -10.30 25.96 -25.43
N GLN A 211 -9.62 25.71 -24.30
CA GLN A 211 -8.18 25.85 -24.15
C GLN A 211 -7.54 24.53 -23.67
N PRO A 212 -6.24 24.32 -23.96
CA PRO A 212 -5.48 23.23 -23.36
C PRO A 212 -5.50 23.31 -21.83
N ILE A 213 -5.70 22.17 -21.19
CA ILE A 213 -5.67 22.06 -19.74
C ILE A 213 -4.22 21.90 -19.26
N ALA A 214 -3.83 22.67 -18.25
CA ALA A 214 -2.50 22.66 -17.65
C ALA A 214 -2.62 22.61 -16.12
N GLU A 215 -1.50 22.40 -15.43
CA GLU A 215 -1.43 22.26 -13.97
C GLU A 215 -2.02 23.47 -13.23
N ILE A 216 -1.87 24.68 -13.77
CA ILE A 216 -2.40 25.91 -13.18
C ILE A 216 -3.94 25.92 -13.04
N HIS A 217 -4.64 25.07 -13.78
CA HIS A 217 -6.10 25.00 -13.79
C HIS A 217 -6.68 24.03 -12.74
N GLY A 218 -5.85 23.22 -12.08
CA GLY A 218 -6.32 22.25 -11.07
C GLY A 218 -7.00 20.99 -11.62
N ILE A 219 -7.33 20.94 -12.92
CA ILE A 219 -8.02 19.81 -13.54
C ILE A 219 -7.11 18.57 -13.65
N PRO A 220 -5.82 18.65 -14.05
CA PRO A 220 -4.96 17.47 -14.09
C PRO A 220 -4.77 16.81 -12.71
N GLN A 221 -4.77 17.60 -11.64
CA GLN A 221 -4.68 17.14 -10.26
C GLN A 221 -5.92 16.35 -9.82
N ILE A 222 -7.08 16.66 -10.41
CA ILE A 222 -8.33 15.92 -10.18
C ILE A 222 -8.35 14.63 -11.01
N LEU A 223 -7.91 14.70 -12.27
CA LEU A 223 -7.97 13.55 -13.19
C LEU A 223 -6.88 12.50 -12.90
N ASP A 224 -5.69 12.95 -12.52
CA ASP A 224 -4.52 12.09 -12.21
C ASP A 224 -3.94 12.42 -10.82
N PRO A 225 -4.67 12.17 -9.71
CA PRO A 225 -4.24 12.58 -8.37
C PRO A 225 -2.87 12.02 -7.97
N GLU A 226 -2.53 10.82 -8.42
CA GLU A 226 -1.25 10.16 -8.12
C GLU A 226 -0.04 10.91 -8.69
N LYS A 227 -0.20 11.51 -9.87
CA LYS A 227 0.89 12.22 -10.56
C LYS A 227 1.17 13.58 -9.90
N TYR A 228 0.16 14.19 -9.29
CA TYR A 228 0.22 15.55 -8.77
C TYR A 228 -0.03 15.66 -7.27
N ALA A 229 -0.08 14.54 -6.55
CA ALA A 229 -0.08 14.54 -5.10
C ALA A 229 1.07 15.41 -4.61
N PRO A 230 0.85 16.35 -3.68
CA PRO A 230 1.94 17.09 -3.08
C PRO A 230 2.90 16.06 -2.52
N LYS A 231 4.16 16.08 -2.96
CA LYS A 231 5.21 15.45 -2.19
C LYS A 231 5.18 16.23 -0.88
N GLU A 232 4.64 15.62 0.17
CA GLU A 232 4.82 16.12 1.54
C GLU A 232 6.31 16.47 1.69
N ASP A 233 6.63 17.50 2.48
CA ASP A 233 8.00 17.94 2.74
C ASP A 233 8.76 16.84 3.52
N THR A 234 9.03 15.78 2.77
CA THR A 234 9.60 14.48 3.13
C THR A 234 11.07 14.50 2.80
N VAL A 235 11.59 15.57 2.19
CA VAL A 235 13.01 15.68 1.86
C VAL A 235 13.77 16.00 3.14
N LEU A 236 14.65 15.09 3.52
CA LEU A 236 15.62 15.31 4.57
C LEU A 236 16.94 15.67 3.89
N HIS A 237 17.56 16.78 4.29
CA HIS A 237 18.85 17.21 3.78
C HIS A 237 19.97 16.72 4.72
N PRO A 238 20.70 15.64 4.36
CA PRO A 238 21.81 15.16 5.16
C PRO A 238 23.01 16.11 5.01
N ARG A 239 23.87 16.16 6.04
CA ARG A 239 25.16 16.85 6.02
C ARG A 239 26.13 16.22 5.02
N LEU A 240 26.13 14.89 4.90
CA LEU A 240 26.96 14.17 3.94
C LEU A 240 26.36 14.27 2.54
N ASN A 241 27.08 14.88 1.60
CA ASN A 241 26.62 15.07 0.22
C ASN A 241 26.55 13.74 -0.58
N SER A 242 27.06 12.64 -0.02
CA SER A 242 26.96 11.29 -0.55
C SER A 242 25.63 10.60 -0.23
N LEU A 243 24.77 11.22 0.58
CA LEU A 243 23.47 10.69 0.96
C LEU A 243 22.31 11.42 0.27
N HIS A 244 21.19 10.70 0.16
CA HIS A 244 19.86 11.27 0.05
C HIS A 244 19.09 10.92 1.33
N GLY A 245 18.30 11.84 1.86
CA GLY A 245 17.47 11.62 3.02
C GLY A 245 16.00 11.84 2.67
N HIS A 246 15.13 10.98 3.22
CA HIS A 246 13.71 11.28 3.28
C HIS A 246 13.15 10.97 4.66
N TYR A 247 12.07 11.64 5.04
CA TYR A 247 11.28 11.30 6.20
C TYR A 247 10.24 10.24 5.85
N VAL A 248 10.10 9.24 6.72
CA VAL A 248 9.07 8.21 6.61
C VAL A 248 8.22 8.16 7.89
N LYS A 249 7.09 7.46 7.82
CA LYS A 249 6.20 7.22 8.96
C LYS A 249 6.24 5.73 9.36
N CYS A 250 6.12 5.46 10.65
CA CYS A 250 6.12 4.08 11.16
C CYS A 250 4.74 3.44 11.01
N PHE A 251 4.65 2.27 10.38
CA PHE A 251 3.39 1.52 10.33
C PHE A 251 2.93 1.02 11.71
N VAL A 252 3.86 0.75 12.63
CA VAL A 252 3.54 0.15 13.93
C VAL A 252 2.90 1.16 14.88
N CYS A 253 3.49 2.34 15.04
CA CYS A 253 3.03 3.32 16.03
C CYS A 253 2.60 4.67 15.44
N GLY A 254 2.73 4.85 14.12
CA GLY A 254 2.36 6.10 13.46
C GLY A 254 3.33 7.24 13.67
N THR A 255 4.48 7.05 14.34
CA THR A 255 5.51 8.09 14.46
C THR A 255 5.92 8.61 13.10
N GLU A 256 5.83 9.92 12.92
CA GLU A 256 6.18 10.63 11.70
C GLU A 256 7.62 11.13 11.74
N LYS A 257 8.13 11.60 10.60
CA LYS A 257 9.45 12.22 10.46
C LYS A 257 10.62 11.34 10.93
N ILE A 258 10.58 10.04 10.59
CA ILE A 258 11.68 9.13 10.83
C ILE A 258 12.73 9.29 9.72
N PRO A 259 14.00 9.62 10.03
CA PRO A 259 15.04 9.76 9.02
C PRO A 259 15.31 8.43 8.29
N PHE A 260 15.20 8.46 6.97
CA PHE A 260 15.56 7.36 6.09
C PHE A 260 16.64 7.81 5.11
N TYR A 261 17.88 7.36 5.34
CA TYR A 261 19.01 7.65 4.47
C TYR A 261 19.18 6.58 3.40
N ARG A 262 19.59 7.01 2.20
CA ARG A 262 20.08 6.14 1.12
C ARG A 262 21.39 6.69 0.60
N LEU A 263 22.34 5.80 0.36
CA LEU A 263 23.59 6.13 -0.30
C LEU A 263 23.35 6.46 -1.78
N ARG A 264 23.99 7.52 -2.28
CA ARG A 264 23.95 7.85 -3.71
C ARG A 264 24.65 6.75 -4.52
N SER A 265 24.08 6.41 -5.67
CA SER A 265 24.65 5.42 -6.58
C SER A 265 26.09 5.79 -6.96
N ARG A 266 27.00 4.81 -6.91
CA ARG A 266 28.43 4.96 -7.27
C ARG A 266 29.19 6.03 -6.46
N SER A 267 28.74 6.34 -5.24
CA SER A 267 29.39 7.34 -4.38
C SER A 267 30.54 6.81 -3.53
N MET A 268 30.63 5.49 -3.33
CA MET A 268 31.65 4.86 -2.50
C MET A 268 32.38 3.75 -3.26
N VAL A 269 33.67 3.60 -2.97
CA VAL A 269 34.46 2.42 -3.34
C VAL A 269 34.24 1.36 -2.26
N THR A 270 33.79 0.18 -2.68
CA THR A 270 33.45 -0.92 -1.78
C THR A 270 34.32 -2.14 -2.00
N LYS A 271 34.53 -2.92 -0.93
CA LYS A 271 35.17 -4.24 -0.97
C LYS A 271 34.36 -5.19 -0.07
N PRO A 272 33.99 -6.39 -0.54
CA PRO A 272 33.39 -7.38 0.34
C PRO A 272 34.45 -7.93 1.30
N ASN A 273 34.07 -8.14 2.57
CA ASN A 273 34.89 -8.92 3.50
C ASN A 273 34.85 -10.43 3.15
N ILE A 274 35.59 -11.26 3.88
CA ILE A 274 35.65 -12.71 3.60
C ILE A 274 34.29 -13.41 3.68
N PHE A 275 33.31 -12.85 4.40
CA PHE A 275 31.95 -13.40 4.51
C PHE A 275 30.98 -12.82 3.47
N GLY A 276 31.41 -11.84 2.67
CA GLY A 276 30.59 -11.19 1.65
C GLY A 276 29.83 -9.96 2.15
N VAL A 277 30.10 -9.46 3.36
CA VAL A 277 29.58 -8.17 3.82
C VAL A 277 30.27 -7.06 3.04
N VAL A 278 29.49 -6.21 2.38
CA VAL A 278 30.02 -5.04 1.68
C VAL A 278 30.55 -4.04 2.70
N THR A 279 31.80 -3.61 2.53
CA THR A 279 32.41 -2.57 3.35
C THR A 279 32.82 -1.38 2.50
N TYR A 280 32.81 -0.19 3.10
CA TYR A 280 33.03 1.08 2.42
C TYR A 280 34.44 1.57 2.73
N LEU A 281 35.31 1.66 1.72
CA LEU A 281 36.74 1.94 1.92
C LEU A 281 37.08 3.43 1.80
N LYS A 282 36.50 4.09 0.79
CA LYS A 282 36.71 5.52 0.51
C LYS A 282 35.61 6.07 -0.38
N SER A 283 35.49 7.39 -0.46
CA SER A 283 34.59 8.03 -1.41
C SER A 283 35.06 7.84 -2.85
N ALA A 284 34.10 7.80 -3.76
CA ALA A 284 34.32 7.83 -5.19
C ALA A 284 34.15 9.28 -5.68
N GLY A 285 35.25 9.88 -6.14
CA GLY A 285 35.25 11.28 -6.59
C GLY A 285 35.20 12.28 -5.42
N ASN A 286 34.41 13.34 -5.58
CA ASN A 286 34.40 14.50 -4.68
C ASN A 286 33.28 14.44 -3.61
N LEU A 287 32.70 13.26 -3.38
CA LEU A 287 31.64 13.09 -2.39
C LEU A 287 32.22 12.77 -1.01
N ASP A 288 31.47 13.11 0.05
CA ASP A 288 31.86 12.84 1.42
C ASP A 288 31.83 11.34 1.71
N PHE A 289 32.85 10.82 2.38
CA PHE A 289 32.88 9.41 2.76
C PHE A 289 31.73 9.07 3.71
N CYS A 290 31.06 7.94 3.46
CA CYS A 290 30.00 7.41 4.31
C CYS A 290 30.15 5.88 4.45
N ASN A 291 30.39 5.41 5.67
CA ASN A 291 30.23 3.99 5.99
C ASN A 291 28.73 3.69 6.16
N PHE A 292 28.06 3.38 5.05
CA PHE A 292 26.60 3.24 5.04
C PHE A 292 26.09 2.06 5.89
N ASN A 293 26.93 1.08 6.22
CA ASN A 293 26.55 0.01 7.15
C ASN A 293 26.09 0.58 8.51
N LEU A 294 26.63 1.73 8.93
CA LEU A 294 26.21 2.41 10.16
C LEU A 294 24.76 2.87 10.09
N LEU A 295 24.26 3.24 8.90
CA LEU A 295 22.93 3.80 8.67
C LEU A 295 21.92 2.80 8.11
N ASP A 296 22.38 1.59 7.76
CA ASP A 296 21.60 0.64 6.97
C ASP A 296 20.37 0.11 7.73
N VAL A 297 20.39 0.03 9.05
CA VAL A 297 19.18 -0.26 9.84
C VAL A 297 18.53 1.04 10.32
N LYS A 298 17.27 1.23 9.96
CA LYS A 298 16.48 2.44 10.24
C LYS A 298 15.58 2.12 11.42
N VAL A 299 15.49 3.05 12.37
CA VAL A 299 14.86 2.81 13.67
C VAL A 299 13.77 3.83 13.91
N CYS A 300 12.59 3.36 14.29
CA CYS A 300 11.51 4.22 14.77
C CYS A 300 11.77 4.60 16.24
N PRO A 301 11.89 5.91 16.58
CA PRO A 301 12.11 6.33 17.96
C PRO A 301 10.88 6.14 18.86
N GLY A 302 9.67 6.08 18.28
CA GLY A 302 8.44 5.92 19.06
C GLY A 302 8.25 4.52 19.63
N CYS A 303 8.46 3.48 18.82
CA CYS A 303 8.22 2.09 19.24
C CYS A 303 9.44 1.16 19.12
N GLY A 304 10.57 1.63 18.62
CA GLY A 304 11.77 0.82 18.45
C GLY A 304 11.70 -0.21 17.31
N PHE A 305 10.67 -0.16 16.46
CA PHE A 305 10.62 -0.95 15.24
C PHE A 305 11.78 -0.55 14.33
N ALA A 306 12.48 -1.54 13.78
CA ALA A 306 13.64 -1.30 12.93
C ALA A 306 13.74 -2.28 11.76
N SER A 307 14.15 -1.79 10.59
CA SER A 307 14.36 -2.59 9.38
C SER A 307 15.36 -1.92 8.45
N LYS A 308 15.98 -2.70 7.56
CA LYS A 308 16.79 -2.19 6.46
C LYS A 308 15.95 -1.72 5.28
N ASP A 309 14.85 -2.42 5.06
CA ASP A 309 14.00 -2.26 3.88
C ASP A 309 12.99 -1.13 4.07
N TYR A 310 12.94 -0.29 3.04
CA TYR A 310 12.05 0.86 2.94
C TYR A 310 10.58 0.44 2.93
N GLY A 311 10.25 -0.74 2.41
CA GLY A 311 8.88 -1.26 2.33
C GLY A 311 8.22 -1.55 3.69
N TYR A 312 9.00 -1.60 4.78
CA TYR A 312 8.45 -1.74 6.14
C TYR A 312 8.12 -0.39 6.80
N PHE A 313 8.21 0.71 6.08
CA PHE A 313 7.80 2.04 6.53
C PHE A 313 6.79 2.65 5.56
N HIS A 314 5.94 3.53 6.10
CA HIS A 314 4.96 4.26 5.31
C HIS A 314 5.65 5.44 4.63
N ALA A 315 5.87 5.33 3.33
CA ALA A 315 6.60 6.30 2.52
C ALA A 315 5.67 7.18 1.67
N ASN A 316 4.60 6.60 1.14
CA ASN A 316 3.59 7.26 0.33
C ASN A 316 2.20 7.12 0.96
N PHE A 317 1.28 8.02 0.61
CA PHE A 317 -0.08 8.11 1.16
C PHE A 317 -0.90 6.79 1.09
N ASN A 318 -0.67 5.96 0.07
CA ASN A 318 -1.44 4.72 -0.15
C ASN A 318 -0.71 3.44 0.31
N ASP A 319 0.47 3.56 0.95
CA ASP A 319 1.24 2.38 1.32
C ASP A 319 0.52 1.58 2.41
N ARG A 320 0.45 0.26 2.22
CA ARG A 320 -0.06 -0.67 3.24
C ARG A 320 1.10 -1.41 3.88
N PRO A 321 1.03 -1.71 5.19
CA PRO A 321 2.08 -2.48 5.84
C PRO A 321 2.15 -3.89 5.22
N PRO A 322 3.36 -4.43 4.96
CA PRO A 322 3.52 -5.78 4.41
C PRO A 322 3.31 -6.88 5.47
N PHE A 323 2.82 -6.53 6.66
CA PHE A 323 2.62 -7.44 7.79
C PHE A 323 1.41 -7.02 8.64
N ASP A 324 0.89 -7.94 9.44
CA ASP A 324 -0.18 -7.66 10.40
C ASP A 324 0.36 -6.83 11.59
N VAL A 325 0.04 -5.54 11.58
CA VAL A 325 0.47 -4.58 12.61
C VAL A 325 -0.08 -4.92 13.99
N GLU A 326 -1.30 -5.45 14.08
CA GLU A 326 -1.92 -5.76 15.36
C GLU A 326 -1.31 -7.02 15.98
N ARG A 327 -1.07 -8.08 15.19
CA ARG A 327 -0.29 -9.24 15.65
C ARG A 327 1.15 -8.85 16.03
N PHE A 328 1.75 -7.91 15.31
CA PHE A 328 3.10 -7.42 15.65
C PHE A 328 3.13 -6.74 17.02
N LYS A 329 2.18 -5.82 17.28
CA LYS A 329 2.11 -5.04 18.54
C LYS A 329 1.98 -5.91 19.79
N GLN A 330 1.37 -7.09 19.68
CA GLN A 330 1.19 -8.01 20.81
C GLN A 330 2.53 -8.42 21.43
N GLY A 331 2.74 -8.01 22.69
CA GLY A 331 3.97 -8.26 23.45
C GLY A 331 5.19 -7.46 23.00
N TRP A 332 5.06 -6.59 21.99
CA TRP A 332 6.20 -5.84 21.43
C TRP A 332 6.83 -4.90 22.45
N GLY A 333 6.00 -4.14 23.18
CA GLY A 333 6.46 -3.16 24.16
C GLY A 333 7.40 -3.76 25.21
N GLN A 334 7.09 -4.95 25.72
CA GLN A 334 7.94 -5.68 26.68
C GLN A 334 9.24 -6.18 26.04
N LYS A 335 9.16 -6.73 24.81
CA LYS A 335 10.32 -7.29 24.10
C LYS A 335 11.37 -6.24 23.74
N ILE A 336 10.94 -5.02 23.42
CA ILE A 336 11.82 -3.92 22.99
C ILE A 336 12.23 -2.96 24.11
N GLN A 337 11.57 -3.01 25.27
CA GLN A 337 11.61 -1.99 26.33
C GLN A 337 13.03 -1.48 26.65
N SER A 338 13.96 -2.40 26.96
CA SER A 338 15.33 -2.02 27.35
C SER A 338 16.09 -1.30 26.24
N LYS A 339 15.96 -1.77 24.99
CA LYS A 339 16.60 -1.14 23.83
C LYS A 339 15.95 0.19 23.48
N LEU A 340 14.64 0.31 23.68
CA LEU A 340 13.91 1.55 23.44
C LEU A 340 14.30 2.63 24.46
N GLN A 341 14.51 2.28 25.72
CA GLN A 341 15.03 3.20 26.74
C GLN A 341 16.46 3.66 26.40
N GLU A 342 17.33 2.75 25.96
CA GLU A 342 18.67 3.07 25.49
C GLU A 342 18.63 4.04 24.29
N LEU A 343 17.73 3.80 23.33
CA LEU A 343 17.52 4.67 22.17
C LEU A 343 17.03 6.06 22.58
N GLN A 344 16.09 6.17 23.52
CA GLN A 344 15.53 7.45 23.96
C GLN A 344 16.58 8.37 24.58
N LEU A 345 17.57 7.80 25.28
CA LEU A 345 18.68 8.56 25.87
C LEU A 345 19.66 9.11 24.82
N GLN A 346 19.73 8.48 23.64
CA GLN A 346 20.73 8.77 22.59
C GLN A 346 20.06 8.97 21.22
N GLN A 347 18.82 9.45 21.20
CA GLN A 347 17.98 9.46 20.00
C GLN A 347 18.61 10.27 18.87
N GLU A 348 19.13 11.46 19.15
CA GLU A 348 19.77 12.33 18.15
C GLU A 348 20.98 11.65 17.52
N SER A 349 21.83 11.01 18.34
CA SER A 349 23.00 10.26 17.89
C SER A 349 22.60 9.07 17.01
N CYS A 350 21.59 8.30 17.44
CA CYS A 350 21.13 7.12 16.72
C CYS A 350 20.39 7.45 15.41
N LEU A 351 19.74 8.61 15.29
CA LEU A 351 19.02 9.00 14.06
C LEU A 351 19.85 9.90 13.13
N SER A 352 21.08 10.25 13.53
CA SER A 352 21.99 11.07 12.75
C SER A 352 22.52 10.38 11.49
N ASP A 353 22.84 11.17 10.47
CA ASP A 353 23.58 10.78 9.27
C ASP A 353 25.08 10.53 9.52
N ASN A 354 25.58 10.90 10.70
CA ASN A 354 26.92 10.58 11.19
C ASN A 354 26.84 9.65 12.42
N ARG A 355 25.99 8.62 12.33
CA ARG A 355 25.74 7.67 13.43
C ARG A 355 27.03 6.96 13.86
N PRO A 356 27.39 6.98 15.16
CA PRO A 356 28.54 6.23 15.64
C PRO A 356 28.28 4.72 15.71
N ILE A 357 29.35 3.94 15.79
CA ILE A 357 29.32 2.46 15.68
C ILE A 357 28.54 1.77 16.81
N ASP A 358 28.57 2.31 18.03
CA ASP A 358 27.79 1.84 19.18
C ASP A 358 26.28 2.00 18.94
N MET A 359 25.88 3.14 18.37
CA MET A 359 24.48 3.37 17.98
C MET A 359 24.07 2.51 16.78
N ALA A 360 24.99 2.22 15.84
CA ALA A 360 24.73 1.27 14.76
C ALA A 360 24.53 -0.16 15.30
N ILE A 361 25.29 -0.57 16.32
CA ILE A 361 25.09 -1.83 17.04
C ILE A 361 23.72 -1.86 17.73
N LEU A 362 23.31 -0.78 18.39
CA LEU A 362 21.97 -0.67 18.98
C LEU A 362 20.87 -0.82 17.91
N ALA A 363 21.00 -0.10 16.79
CA ALA A 363 20.06 -0.20 15.67
C ALA A 363 19.98 -1.63 15.12
N ASN A 364 21.12 -2.32 14.94
CA ASN A 364 21.16 -3.72 14.52
C ASN A 364 20.46 -4.65 15.51
N ARG A 365 20.69 -4.49 16.82
CA ARG A 365 19.98 -5.26 17.87
C ARG A 365 18.47 -5.06 17.82
N MET A 366 18.01 -3.84 17.53
CA MET A 366 16.58 -3.54 17.33
C MET A 366 16.06 -4.15 16.03
N GLY A 367 16.85 -4.12 14.96
CA GLY A 367 16.54 -4.76 13.68
C GLY A 367 16.36 -6.27 13.81
N VAL A 368 17.30 -6.96 14.46
CA VAL A 368 17.18 -8.40 14.79
C VAL A 368 15.89 -8.65 15.58
N THR A 369 15.65 -7.87 16.65
CA THR A 369 14.45 -8.05 17.49
C THR A 369 13.15 -7.87 16.68
N SER A 370 13.12 -6.89 15.78
CA SER A 370 11.97 -6.56 14.92
C SER A 370 11.72 -7.67 13.90
N MET A 371 12.75 -8.06 13.16
CA MET A 371 12.63 -9.11 12.14
C MET A 371 12.30 -10.47 12.76
N THR A 372 12.88 -10.83 13.90
CA THR A 372 12.48 -12.06 14.63
C THR A 372 11.01 -12.02 15.05
N LYS A 373 10.49 -10.86 15.49
CA LYS A 373 9.06 -10.73 15.78
C LYS A 373 8.20 -10.85 14.53
N LEU A 374 8.64 -10.34 13.39
CA LEU A 374 7.96 -10.56 12.10
C LEU A 374 7.95 -12.04 11.69
N VAL A 375 9.06 -12.77 11.92
CA VAL A 375 9.10 -14.22 11.72
C VAL A 375 8.09 -14.93 12.62
N GLU A 376 7.95 -14.53 13.89
CA GLU A 376 6.99 -15.14 14.83
C GLU A 376 5.52 -15.00 14.38
N ILE A 377 5.17 -13.90 13.71
CA ILE A 377 3.78 -13.62 13.29
C ILE A 377 3.50 -13.98 11.83
N SER A 378 4.52 -14.31 11.04
CA SER A 378 4.37 -14.68 9.64
C SER A 378 3.92 -16.13 9.51
N ASP A 379 2.78 -16.34 8.87
CA ASP A 379 2.24 -17.66 8.58
C ASP A 379 2.81 -18.25 7.27
N ASP A 380 3.28 -17.39 6.35
CA ASP A 380 3.86 -17.79 5.07
C ASP A 380 5.32 -18.27 5.23
N PRO A 381 5.67 -19.52 4.86
CA PRO A 381 7.02 -20.05 4.94
C PRO A 381 8.06 -19.29 4.10
N GLU A 382 7.67 -18.77 2.94
CA GLU A 382 8.61 -18.06 2.06
C GLU A 382 9.00 -16.70 2.68
N THR A 383 8.03 -15.94 3.14
CA THR A 383 8.22 -14.68 3.88
C THR A 383 9.08 -14.90 5.13
N ARG A 384 8.86 -16.00 5.88
CA ARG A 384 9.71 -16.35 7.03
C ARG A 384 11.17 -16.54 6.63
N ASN A 385 11.43 -17.23 5.52
CA ASN A 385 12.80 -17.44 5.04
C ASN A 385 13.46 -16.12 4.60
N VAL A 386 12.71 -15.22 3.96
CA VAL A 386 13.20 -13.87 3.59
C VAL A 386 13.59 -13.07 4.84
N LEU A 387 12.72 -13.05 5.85
CA LEU A 387 12.97 -12.35 7.11
C LEU A 387 14.17 -12.95 7.86
N LEU A 388 14.30 -14.29 7.92
CA LEU A 388 15.43 -14.96 8.55
C LEU A 388 16.76 -14.64 7.84
N ARG A 389 16.76 -14.51 6.50
CA ARG A 389 17.95 -14.06 5.76
C ARG A 389 18.32 -12.61 6.10
N GLU A 390 17.34 -11.73 6.32
CA GLU A 390 17.60 -10.36 6.77
C GLU A 390 18.22 -10.36 8.19
N VAL A 391 17.70 -11.19 9.11
CA VAL A 391 18.29 -11.37 10.45
C VAL A 391 19.75 -11.84 10.35
N ALA A 392 20.04 -12.87 9.54
CA ALA A 392 21.40 -13.36 9.33
C ALA A 392 22.32 -12.26 8.75
N SER A 393 21.82 -11.46 7.80
CA SER A 393 22.55 -10.32 7.24
C SER A 393 22.87 -9.25 8.29
N ILE A 394 21.94 -8.94 9.19
CA ILE A 394 22.18 -7.99 10.29
C ILE A 394 23.28 -8.51 11.22
N HIS A 395 23.24 -9.80 11.59
CA HIS A 395 24.29 -10.43 12.39
C HIS A 395 25.67 -10.35 11.71
N MET A 396 25.75 -10.59 10.39
CA MET A 396 27.03 -10.48 9.66
C MET A 396 27.60 -9.06 9.67
N VAL A 397 26.77 -8.03 9.50
CA VAL A 397 27.22 -6.62 9.60
C VAL A 397 27.64 -6.29 11.03
N GLN A 398 26.90 -6.78 12.02
CA GLN A 398 27.25 -6.56 13.42
C GLN A 398 28.56 -7.27 13.82
N ALA A 399 28.83 -8.45 13.26
CA ALA A 399 30.11 -9.13 13.42
C ALA A 399 31.27 -8.25 12.92
N GLN A 400 31.10 -7.62 11.75
CA GLN A 400 32.09 -6.69 11.20
C GLN A 400 32.36 -5.51 12.15
N PHE A 401 31.31 -4.91 12.73
CA PHE A 401 31.48 -3.82 13.70
C PHE A 401 32.26 -4.24 14.94
N TYR A 402 31.97 -5.41 15.50
CA TYR A 402 32.72 -5.92 16.65
C TYR A 402 34.17 -6.23 16.29
N MET A 403 34.43 -6.74 15.09
CA MET A 403 35.79 -6.98 14.63
C MET A 403 36.58 -5.67 14.50
N GLU A 404 35.97 -4.61 13.96
CA GLU A 404 36.55 -3.27 13.87
C GLU A 404 36.85 -2.65 15.24
N GLN A 405 36.09 -3.02 16.27
CA GLN A 405 36.33 -2.62 17.66
C GLN A 405 37.31 -3.55 18.41
N ASN A 406 37.95 -4.51 17.72
CA ASN A 406 38.81 -5.54 18.32
C ASN A 406 38.10 -6.44 19.35
N LEU A 407 36.77 -6.58 19.25
CA LEU A 407 35.93 -7.43 20.10
C LEU A 407 35.65 -8.78 19.42
N ARG A 408 36.71 -9.57 19.18
CA ARG A 408 36.65 -10.82 18.41
C ARG A 408 35.60 -11.80 18.92
N ASP A 409 35.52 -12.05 20.22
CA ASP A 409 34.57 -13.02 20.78
C ASP A 409 33.12 -12.65 20.47
N LYS A 410 32.80 -11.35 20.52
CA LYS A 410 31.47 -10.86 20.13
C LYS A 410 31.26 -10.99 18.63
N ALA A 411 32.26 -10.64 17.81
CA ALA A 411 32.18 -10.77 16.36
C ALA A 411 31.89 -12.22 15.94
N GLU A 412 32.61 -13.18 16.53
CA GLU A 412 32.42 -14.60 16.28
C GLU A 412 31.07 -15.12 16.79
N SER A 413 30.60 -14.63 17.95
CA SER A 413 29.25 -14.94 18.44
C SER A 413 28.16 -14.49 17.45
N GLU A 414 28.32 -13.32 16.82
CA GLU A 414 27.40 -12.86 15.79
C GLU A 414 27.49 -13.72 14.51
N LEU A 415 28.69 -14.15 14.10
CA LEU A 415 28.86 -15.10 12.99
C LEU A 415 28.17 -16.44 13.28
N ARG A 416 28.27 -16.96 14.51
CA ARG A 416 27.57 -18.19 14.93
C ARG A 416 26.05 -18.04 14.89
N SER A 417 25.53 -16.87 15.28
CA SER A 417 24.10 -16.56 15.14
C SER A 417 23.66 -16.58 13.68
N ALA A 418 24.43 -15.93 12.79
CA ALA A 418 24.17 -15.96 11.35
C ALA A 418 24.23 -17.39 10.77
N GLN A 419 25.23 -18.18 11.17
CA GLN A 419 25.40 -19.58 10.76
C GLN A 419 24.22 -20.45 11.18
N LYS A 420 23.77 -20.32 12.42
CA LYS A 420 22.61 -21.07 12.96
C LYS A 420 21.36 -20.81 12.12
N ILE A 421 21.08 -19.55 11.82
CA ILE A 421 19.92 -19.15 11.01
C ILE A 421 20.06 -19.67 9.58
N ALA A 422 21.24 -19.49 8.97
CA ALA A 422 21.50 -19.95 7.61
C ALA A 422 21.33 -21.47 7.48
N ASN A 423 21.81 -22.26 8.46
CA ASN A 423 21.60 -23.70 8.53
C ASN A 423 20.12 -24.08 8.65
N GLU A 424 19.35 -23.37 9.49
CA GLU A 424 17.91 -23.66 9.70
C GLU A 424 17.10 -23.56 8.41
N ILE A 425 17.42 -22.59 7.56
CA ILE A 425 16.67 -22.32 6.33
C ILE A 425 17.29 -22.99 5.09
N PHE A 426 18.53 -23.48 5.16
CA PHE A 426 19.32 -23.88 3.99
C PHE A 426 18.58 -24.85 3.07
N GLU A 427 18.00 -25.92 3.64
CA GLU A 427 17.30 -26.97 2.89
C GLU A 427 15.98 -26.49 2.24
N ARG A 428 15.44 -25.35 2.69
CA ARG A 428 14.19 -24.76 2.18
C ARG A 428 14.43 -23.71 1.10
N LEU A 429 15.67 -23.26 0.92
CA LEU A 429 16.02 -22.27 -0.09
C LEU A 429 16.20 -22.94 -1.44
N ILE A 430 15.70 -22.29 -2.49
CA ILE A 430 15.84 -22.72 -3.89
C ILE A 430 16.49 -21.58 -4.68
N GLY A 431 17.18 -21.89 -5.76
CA GLY A 431 17.74 -20.89 -6.67
C GLY A 431 18.91 -20.11 -6.06
N VAL A 432 19.05 -18.85 -6.50
CA VAL A 432 20.10 -17.92 -6.05
C VAL A 432 20.20 -17.79 -4.52
N PRO A 433 19.09 -17.69 -3.75
CA PRO A 433 19.16 -17.69 -2.28
C PRO A 433 19.91 -18.88 -1.68
N SER A 434 19.73 -20.09 -2.22
CA SER A 434 20.40 -21.30 -1.70
C SER A 434 21.90 -21.26 -1.93
N LEU A 435 22.34 -20.78 -3.10
CA LEU A 435 23.75 -20.61 -3.45
C LEU A 435 24.43 -19.56 -2.55
N HIS A 436 23.76 -18.44 -2.27
CA HIS A 436 24.29 -17.43 -1.34
C HIS A 436 24.41 -17.96 0.10
N ALA A 437 23.42 -18.73 0.56
CA ALA A 437 23.47 -19.37 1.87
C ALA A 437 24.59 -20.41 1.95
N ALA A 438 24.77 -21.24 0.91
CA ALA A 438 25.87 -22.18 0.80
C ALA A 438 27.23 -21.47 0.90
N LEU A 439 27.43 -20.40 0.15
CA LEU A 439 28.68 -19.65 0.16
C LEU A 439 28.98 -19.04 1.54
N LEU A 440 27.96 -18.48 2.21
CA LEU A 440 28.10 -17.96 3.57
C LEU A 440 28.50 -19.06 4.56
N LEU A 441 27.75 -20.16 4.58
CA LEU A 441 28.01 -21.30 5.47
C LEU A 441 29.41 -21.88 5.22
N PHE A 442 29.84 -21.96 3.97
CA PHE A 442 31.16 -22.45 3.59
C PHE A 442 32.27 -21.56 4.16
N ARG A 443 32.16 -20.24 3.98
CA ARG A 443 33.14 -19.27 4.49
C ARG A 443 33.22 -19.27 6.01
N ILE A 444 32.08 -19.37 6.69
CA ILE A 444 32.04 -19.51 8.16
C ILE A 444 32.72 -20.82 8.59
N ALA A 445 32.42 -21.94 7.91
CA ALA A 445 33.04 -23.22 8.21
C ALA A 445 34.57 -23.20 8.02
N ILE A 446 35.06 -22.58 6.94
CA ILE A 446 36.51 -22.39 6.72
C ILE A 446 37.13 -21.53 7.82
N TYR A 447 36.53 -20.40 8.16
CA TYR A 447 37.01 -19.51 9.22
C TYR A 447 37.13 -20.20 10.58
N PHE A 448 36.17 -21.06 10.93
CA PHE A 448 36.17 -21.83 12.18
C PHE A 448 36.86 -23.21 12.10
N LYS A 449 37.54 -23.55 10.99
CA LYS A 449 38.17 -24.86 10.75
C LYS A 449 37.21 -26.06 10.79
N GLU A 450 35.94 -25.86 10.46
CA GLU A 450 34.90 -26.89 10.40
C GLU A 450 34.90 -27.61 9.05
N LEU A 451 36.00 -28.29 8.74
CA LEU A 451 36.26 -28.87 7.40
C LEU A 451 35.23 -29.90 6.96
N LYS A 452 34.58 -30.59 7.91
CA LYS A 452 33.50 -31.54 7.61
C LYS A 452 32.29 -30.84 6.99
N ASP A 453 31.89 -29.71 7.58
CA ASP A 453 30.73 -28.93 7.13
C ASP A 453 31.05 -28.23 5.81
N ALA A 454 32.27 -27.68 5.69
CA ALA A 454 32.78 -27.14 4.43
C ALA A 454 32.73 -28.20 3.30
N GLY A 455 33.13 -29.44 3.57
CA GLY A 455 33.08 -30.54 2.61
C GLY A 455 31.64 -30.92 2.18
N GLN A 456 30.66 -30.84 3.08
CA GLN A 456 29.25 -31.06 2.73
C GLN A 456 28.74 -30.00 1.77
N ILE A 457 29.10 -28.74 2.00
CA ILE A 457 28.66 -27.62 1.16
C ILE A 457 29.34 -27.67 -0.21
N MET A 458 30.62 -28.04 -0.29
CA MET A 458 31.29 -28.28 -1.57
C MET A 458 30.56 -29.34 -2.40
N ARG A 459 30.17 -30.46 -1.78
CA ARG A 459 29.39 -31.50 -2.46
C ARG A 459 28.04 -30.98 -2.93
N PHE A 460 27.35 -30.17 -2.13
CA PHE A 460 26.11 -29.53 -2.55
C PHE A 460 26.33 -28.67 -3.81
N THR A 461 27.33 -27.79 -3.79
CA THR A 461 27.62 -26.92 -4.95
C THR A 461 28.08 -27.72 -6.16
N ASP A 462 28.90 -28.76 -6.02
CA ASP A 462 29.31 -29.58 -7.15
C ASP A 462 28.14 -30.33 -7.81
N ASN A 463 27.15 -30.75 -7.01
CA ASN A 463 25.97 -31.43 -7.50
C ASN A 463 24.83 -30.49 -7.95
N TYR A 464 24.88 -29.20 -7.62
CA TYR A 464 23.80 -28.23 -7.86
C TYR A 464 23.31 -28.17 -9.32
N ASN A 465 24.22 -28.29 -10.28
CA ASN A 465 23.90 -28.32 -11.72
C ASN A 465 24.54 -29.53 -12.41
N LYS A 466 24.53 -30.69 -11.75
CA LYS A 466 25.17 -31.91 -12.27
C LYS A 466 24.61 -32.34 -13.63
N ASP A 467 23.31 -32.19 -13.81
CA ASP A 467 22.60 -32.59 -15.04
C ASP A 467 22.61 -31.51 -16.13
N GLY A 468 23.26 -30.36 -15.89
CA GLY A 468 23.40 -29.29 -16.88
C GLY A 468 22.09 -28.61 -17.27
N GLN A 469 21.05 -28.72 -16.44
CA GLN A 469 19.70 -28.22 -16.73
C GLN A 469 19.55 -26.70 -16.58
N LEU A 470 20.48 -26.03 -15.90
CA LEU A 470 20.44 -24.56 -15.78
C LEU A 470 20.67 -23.89 -17.14
N SER A 471 19.72 -23.05 -17.55
CA SER A 471 19.82 -22.22 -18.75
C SER A 471 21.04 -21.31 -18.70
N LYS A 472 21.96 -21.46 -19.68
CA LYS A 472 23.16 -20.61 -19.79
C LYS A 472 22.77 -19.13 -19.87
N GLY A 473 23.38 -18.32 -19.02
CA GLY A 473 23.13 -16.87 -18.97
C GLY A 473 21.97 -16.44 -18.07
N SER A 474 21.23 -17.38 -17.47
CA SER A 474 20.28 -17.05 -16.40
C SER A 474 21.00 -16.50 -15.17
N ASP A 475 20.29 -15.75 -14.33
CA ASP A 475 20.87 -15.19 -13.10
C ASP A 475 21.28 -16.28 -12.11
N GLU A 476 20.53 -17.38 -12.08
CA GLU A 476 20.89 -18.57 -11.30
C GLU A 476 22.14 -19.25 -11.83
N TYR A 477 22.29 -19.39 -13.16
CA TYR A 477 23.51 -19.94 -13.75
C TYR A 477 24.74 -19.07 -13.45
N LYS A 478 24.60 -17.74 -13.54
CA LYS A 478 25.68 -16.80 -13.19
C LYS A 478 26.05 -16.93 -11.71
N ALA A 479 25.06 -16.93 -10.81
CA ALA A 479 25.27 -17.10 -9.39
C ALA A 479 25.95 -18.43 -9.06
N TYR A 480 25.56 -19.51 -9.74
CA TYR A 480 26.16 -20.84 -9.59
C TYR A 480 27.65 -20.82 -9.92
N ILE A 481 28.02 -20.29 -11.10
CA ILE A 481 29.43 -20.24 -11.53
C ILE A 481 30.27 -19.39 -10.57
N VAL A 482 29.77 -18.22 -10.16
CA VAL A 482 30.46 -17.35 -9.19
C VAL A 482 30.64 -18.07 -7.86
N THR A 483 29.59 -18.71 -7.34
CA THR A 483 29.63 -19.45 -6.07
C THR A 483 30.63 -20.59 -6.13
N LYS A 484 30.59 -21.41 -7.18
CA LYS A 484 31.51 -22.55 -7.36
C LYS A 484 32.97 -22.12 -7.39
N ASN A 485 33.29 -21.09 -8.18
CA ASN A 485 34.65 -20.57 -8.27
C ASN A 485 35.09 -19.95 -6.93
N THR A 486 34.20 -19.23 -6.26
CA THR A 486 34.51 -18.60 -4.96
C THR A 486 34.75 -19.64 -3.88
N ILE A 487 33.96 -20.71 -3.82
CA ILE A 487 34.17 -21.83 -2.88
C ILE A 487 35.53 -22.47 -3.10
N LYS A 488 35.89 -22.76 -4.36
CA LYS A 488 37.20 -23.32 -4.70
C LYS A 488 38.34 -22.41 -4.23
N ASN A 489 38.31 -21.14 -4.60
CA ASN A 489 39.35 -20.18 -4.21
C ASN A 489 39.43 -20.03 -2.68
N THR A 490 38.29 -19.95 -2.00
CA THR A 490 38.22 -19.85 -0.53
C THR A 490 38.82 -21.11 0.14
N TYR A 491 38.65 -22.29 -0.46
CA TYR A 491 39.26 -23.54 0.03
C TYR A 491 40.78 -23.56 -0.19
N ASP A 492 41.24 -23.09 -1.35
CA ASP A 492 42.66 -23.01 -1.68
C ASP A 492 43.36 -22.02 -0.71
N ASP A 493 42.71 -20.89 -0.42
CA ASP A 493 43.19 -19.85 0.50
C ASP A 493 42.85 -20.10 1.99
N ARG A 494 42.32 -21.29 2.35
CA ARG A 494 41.80 -21.59 3.70
C ARG A 494 42.80 -21.32 4.83
N GLU A 495 44.09 -21.49 4.56
CA GLU A 495 45.14 -21.25 5.54
C GLU A 495 45.35 -19.77 5.85
N LEU A 496 44.83 -18.86 5.04
CA LEU A 496 44.87 -17.41 5.26
C LEU A 496 43.58 -16.89 5.91
N ILE A 497 42.48 -17.64 5.77
CA ILE A 497 41.12 -17.27 6.22
C ILE A 497 40.83 -17.79 7.65
N ASP A 498 41.75 -18.55 8.23
CA ASP A 498 41.63 -19.09 9.58
C ASP A 498 41.56 -18.01 10.67
N ARG A 499 40.62 -18.18 11.61
CA ARG A 499 40.40 -17.28 12.76
C ARG A 499 41.65 -17.01 13.59
N GLU A 500 42.60 -17.94 13.67
CA GLU A 500 43.84 -17.73 14.45
C GLU A 500 44.79 -16.75 13.76
N LYS A 501 44.74 -16.65 12.44
CA LYS A 501 45.66 -15.84 11.63
C LYS A 501 45.08 -14.48 11.24
N MET A 502 43.76 -14.37 11.20
CA MET A 502 43.10 -13.14 10.80
C MET A 502 43.07 -12.12 11.95
N SER A 503 43.57 -10.91 11.71
CA SER A 503 43.46 -9.73 12.59
C SER A 503 42.21 -8.88 12.28
N SER A 504 41.65 -9.05 11.08
CA SER A 504 40.42 -8.42 10.58
C SER A 504 39.66 -9.41 9.68
N PHE A 505 38.46 -9.09 9.22
CA PHE A 505 37.76 -9.93 8.22
C PHE A 505 38.17 -9.66 6.77
N PHE A 506 39.33 -9.04 6.55
CA PHE A 506 39.91 -8.86 5.22
C PHE A 506 41.17 -9.70 5.08
N LEU A 507 41.34 -10.25 3.88
CA LEU A 507 42.64 -10.71 3.43
C LEU A 507 43.48 -9.47 3.08
N GLU A 508 44.64 -9.37 3.73
CA GLU A 508 45.64 -8.33 3.53
C GLU A 508 46.34 -8.45 2.17
#